data_AF-A0A821D8H0-F1
#
_entry.id   AF-A0A821D8H0-F1
#
_cell.length_a   1.000
_cell.length_b   1.000
_cell.length_c   1.000
_cell.angle_alpha   90.00
_cell.angle_beta   90.00
_cell.angle_gamma   90.00
#
_symmetry.space_group_name_H-M   'P 1'
#
loop_
_entity.id
_entity.type
_entity.pdbx_description
1 polymer ?
#
loop_
_entity_poly.entity_id
_entity_poly.type
_entity_poly.pdbx_seq_one_letter_code
_entity_poly.pdbx_strand_id
1 'polypeptide(L)'
;VDFFNRINLVYGIISEYCTRESCPTMSGGPRYEYRWCDGIKYKKPTSLSAPDYIALLMEWVETIINDESIFPIQVGTPFPKNFRSTCKKLLSRLYRVFVHVYVHHFDRVIDLQAEPHVNMCYKHFCYFCHEFDLLKKEEIAPLYEMTNRLCPEVLGVVRPN
;
A
#
# COMPACT_ATOMS: atom_id res chain seq x y z
N VAL A 1 -6.96 8.16 6.43
CA VAL A 1 -7.16 7.24 7.57
C VAL A 1 -7.84 5.96 7.12
N ASP A 2 -8.98 6.01 6.42
CA ASP A 2 -9.74 4.81 6.02
C ASP A 2 -8.94 3.74 5.27
N PHE A 3 -8.14 4.12 4.26
CA PHE A 3 -7.31 3.14 3.54
C PHE A 3 -6.28 2.47 4.45
N PHE A 4 -5.68 3.21 5.39
CA PHE A 4 -4.74 2.63 6.35
C PHE A 4 -5.43 1.55 7.19
N ASN A 5 -6.60 1.86 7.76
CA ASN A 5 -7.36 0.89 8.55
C ASN A 5 -7.76 -0.36 7.74
N ARG A 6 -8.24 -0.17 6.50
CA ARG A 6 -8.64 -1.29 5.65
C ARG A 6 -7.45 -2.14 5.20
N ILE A 7 -6.31 -1.52 4.89
CA ILE A 7 -5.09 -2.25 4.50
C ILE A 7 -4.50 -3.00 5.70
N ASN A 8 -4.57 -2.43 6.92
CA ASN A 8 -4.24 -3.15 8.15
C ASN A 8 -5.08 -4.41 8.30
N LEU A 9 -6.39 -4.32 8.06
CA LEU A 9 -7.27 -5.49 8.09
C LEU A 9 -6.91 -6.52 7.01
N VAL A 10 -6.64 -6.07 5.78
CA VAL A 10 -6.19 -6.95 4.68
C VAL A 10 -4.91 -7.71 5.06
N TYR A 11 -3.92 -7.02 5.63
CA TYR A 11 -2.70 -7.66 6.08
C TYR A 11 -2.94 -8.59 7.28
N GLY A 12 -3.82 -8.21 8.20
CA GLY A 12 -4.20 -9.02 9.36
C GLY A 12 -4.76 -10.40 9.00
N ILE A 13 -5.38 -10.56 7.82
CA ILE A 13 -5.88 -11.86 7.33
C ILE A 13 -4.74 -12.84 7.07
N ILE A 14 -3.57 -12.34 6.64
CA ILE A 14 -2.45 -13.17 6.18
C ILE A 14 -1.22 -13.10 7.08
N SER A 15 -1.26 -12.29 8.15
CA SER A 15 -0.10 -11.95 8.98
C SER A 15 0.56 -13.18 9.62
N GLU A 16 -0.22 -14.18 10.01
CA GLU A 16 0.27 -15.45 10.59
C GLU A 16 1.06 -16.29 9.57
N TYR A 17 0.81 -16.09 8.27
CA TYR A 17 1.46 -16.79 7.16
C TYR A 17 2.60 -15.99 6.53
N CYS A 18 2.72 -14.70 6.87
CA CYS A 18 3.79 -13.82 6.41
C CYS A 18 4.89 -13.79 7.47
N THR A 19 5.81 -14.77 7.41
CA THR A 19 6.92 -14.91 8.36
C THR A 19 8.24 -14.46 7.75
N ARG A 20 9.29 -14.38 8.58
CA ARG A 20 10.65 -14.06 8.10
C ARG A 20 11.21 -15.16 7.20
N GLU A 21 10.74 -16.39 7.38
CA GLU A 21 11.14 -17.57 6.61
C GLU A 21 10.39 -17.65 5.29
N SER A 22 9.07 -17.42 5.30
CA SER A 22 8.27 -17.44 4.07
C SER A 22 8.54 -16.21 3.18
N CYS A 23 8.79 -15.05 3.81
CA CYS A 23 8.95 -13.76 3.15
C CYS A 23 10.20 -13.02 3.68
N PRO A 24 11.41 -13.54 3.38
CA PRO A 24 12.67 -12.98 3.89
C PRO A 24 12.98 -11.59 3.34
N THR A 25 12.30 -11.18 2.27
CA THR A 25 12.39 -9.84 1.69
C THR A 25 10.99 -9.29 1.38
N MET A 26 10.77 -8.01 1.65
CA MET A 26 9.58 -7.30 1.19
C MET A 26 9.65 -7.12 -0.33
N SER A 27 8.80 -7.82 -1.08
CA SER A 27 8.85 -7.84 -2.54
C SER A 27 7.47 -7.92 -3.19
N GLY A 28 7.44 -7.57 -4.48
CA GLY A 28 6.33 -7.78 -5.39
C GLY A 28 6.70 -8.81 -6.45
N GLY A 29 7.07 -10.01 -6.01
CA GLY A 29 7.64 -11.04 -6.87
C GLY A 29 9.12 -10.81 -7.18
N PRO A 30 9.70 -11.59 -8.11
CA PRO A 30 11.16 -11.62 -8.30
C PRO A 30 11.75 -10.34 -8.90
N ARG A 31 10.91 -9.45 -9.44
CA ARG A 31 11.36 -8.22 -10.15
C ARG A 31 11.41 -6.99 -9.25
N TYR A 32 10.70 -6.99 -8.12
CA TYR A 32 10.50 -5.78 -7.32
C TYR A 32 10.87 -6.06 -5.85
N GLU A 33 11.97 -5.49 -5.37
CA GLU A 33 12.35 -5.49 -3.96
C GLU A 33 12.09 -4.11 -3.34
N TYR A 34 11.41 -4.06 -2.20
CA TYR A 34 11.12 -2.83 -1.46
C TYR A 34 12.03 -2.71 -0.25
N ARG A 35 12.94 -1.72 -0.29
CA ARG A 35 13.86 -1.44 0.81
C ARG A 35 13.33 -0.34 1.72
N TRP A 36 13.61 -0.47 3.01
CA TRP A 36 13.19 0.51 4.02
C TRP A 36 14.28 1.56 4.25
N CYS A 37 13.86 2.81 4.41
CA CYS A 37 14.72 3.91 4.79
C CYS A 37 13.84 4.98 5.45
N ASP A 38 14.11 5.28 6.72
CA ASP A 38 13.41 6.33 7.48
C ASP A 38 14.33 7.51 7.82
N GLY A 39 15.64 7.39 7.55
CA GLY A 39 16.61 8.44 7.86
C GLY A 39 16.96 8.57 9.34
N ILE A 40 16.32 7.78 10.22
CA ILE A 40 16.51 7.80 11.67
C ILE A 40 17.28 6.54 12.08
N LYS A 41 16.57 5.40 12.10
CA LYS A 41 17.12 4.08 12.45
C LYS A 41 17.75 3.43 11.23
N TYR A 42 17.11 3.55 10.08
CA TYR A 42 17.57 3.01 8.79
C TYR A 42 18.01 4.16 7.89
N LYS A 43 19.30 4.54 8.03
CA LYS A 43 19.91 5.68 7.30
C LYS A 43 20.18 5.40 5.82
N LYS A 44 20.20 4.14 5.41
CA LYS A 44 20.39 3.70 4.02
C LYS A 44 19.25 2.75 3.65
N PRO A 45 18.91 2.60 2.36
CA PRO A 45 17.94 1.59 1.91
C PRO A 45 18.36 0.19 2.35
N THR A 46 17.65 -0.35 3.33
CA THR A 46 17.92 -1.65 3.95
C THR A 46 16.89 -2.68 3.51
N SER A 47 17.37 -3.86 3.13
CA SER A 47 16.50 -5.02 2.88
C SER A 47 15.98 -5.56 4.21
N LEU A 48 14.69 -5.82 4.28
CA LEU A 48 14.01 -6.35 5.46
C LEU A 48 13.04 -7.44 5.01
N SER A 49 12.74 -8.37 5.93
CA SER A 49 11.63 -9.30 5.75
C SER A 49 10.32 -8.54 5.52
N ALA A 50 9.39 -9.14 4.78
CA ALA A 50 8.08 -8.54 4.55
C ALA A 50 7.35 -8.19 5.87
N PRO A 51 7.28 -9.06 6.89
CA PRO A 51 6.60 -8.70 8.13
C PRO A 51 7.29 -7.56 8.89
N ASP A 52 8.62 -7.54 8.93
CA ASP A 52 9.35 -6.43 9.60
C ASP A 52 9.16 -5.10 8.84
N TYR A 53 9.18 -5.15 7.50
CA TYR A 53 8.91 -3.97 6.66
C TYR A 53 7.50 -3.43 6.90
N ILE A 54 6.50 -4.31 6.88
CA ILE A 54 5.10 -3.93 7.01
C ILE A 54 4.83 -3.39 8.42
N ALA A 55 5.42 -3.98 9.46
CA ALA A 55 5.33 -3.44 10.82
C ALA A 55 5.86 -1.99 10.91
N LEU A 56 7.07 -1.74 10.41
CA LEU A 56 7.65 -0.39 10.36
C LEU A 56 6.83 0.57 9.49
N LEU A 57 6.24 0.06 8.40
CA LEU A 57 5.35 0.84 7.55
C LEU A 57 4.12 1.30 8.31
N MET A 58 3.43 0.39 9.02
CA MET A 58 2.21 0.74 9.74
C MET A 58 2.49 1.72 10.87
N GLU A 59 3.55 1.50 11.65
CA GLU A 59 3.99 2.45 12.69
C GLU A 59 4.30 3.84 12.09
N TRP A 60 5.04 3.88 10.97
CA TRP A 60 5.33 5.13 10.29
C TRP A 60 4.06 5.83 9.78
N VAL A 61 3.10 5.11 9.22
CA VAL A 61 1.82 5.70 8.79
C VAL A 61 1.05 6.25 9.99
N GLU A 62 1.01 5.53 11.12
CA GLU A 62 0.38 5.98 12.37
C GLU A 62 0.98 7.29 12.88
N THR A 63 2.32 7.41 12.89
CA THR A 63 2.95 8.66 13.31
C THR A 63 2.55 9.85 12.43
N ILE A 64 2.34 9.64 11.13
CA ILE A 64 1.95 10.70 10.21
C ILE A 64 0.48 11.09 10.40
N ILE A 65 -0.44 10.12 10.46
CA ILE A 65 -1.87 10.42 10.56
C ILE A 65 -2.24 11.07 11.90
N ASN A 66 -1.44 10.84 12.94
CA ASN A 66 -1.61 11.42 14.27
C ASN A 66 -0.79 12.71 14.47
N ASP A 67 0.02 13.13 13.50
CA ASP A 67 0.77 14.39 13.57
C ASP A 67 -0.14 15.55 13.19
N GLU A 68 -0.56 16.34 14.18
CA GLU A 68 -1.43 17.52 13.99
C GLU A 68 -0.81 18.60 13.10
N SER A 69 0.51 18.62 12.92
CA SER A 69 1.17 19.52 11.97
C SER A 69 0.96 19.09 10.51
N ILE A 70 0.64 17.81 10.29
CA ILE A 70 0.35 17.23 8.97
C ILE A 70 -1.16 17.10 8.76
N PHE A 71 -1.88 16.61 9.77
CA PHE A 71 -3.33 16.45 9.79
C PHE A 71 -3.95 17.29 10.92
N PRO A 72 -4.16 18.61 10.71
CA PRO A 72 -4.72 19.47 11.74
C PRO A 72 -6.13 19.03 12.17
N ILE A 73 -6.37 19.01 13.47
CA ILE A 73 -7.69 18.66 14.05
C ILE A 73 -8.57 19.89 14.28
N GLN A 74 -7.96 21.08 14.36
CA GLN A 74 -8.68 22.31 14.63
C GLN A 74 -9.26 22.90 13.34
N VAL A 75 -10.57 23.15 13.35
CA VAL A 75 -11.28 23.75 12.22
C VAL A 75 -10.69 25.12 11.90
N GLY A 76 -10.38 25.34 10.62
CA GLY A 76 -9.80 26.59 10.14
C GLY A 76 -8.26 26.59 10.07
N THR A 77 -7.59 25.60 10.66
CA THR A 77 -6.14 25.44 10.50
C THR A 77 -5.83 24.90 9.11
N PRO A 78 -5.02 25.60 8.28
CA PRO A 78 -4.68 25.13 6.95
C PRO A 78 -3.72 23.93 7.00
N PHE A 79 -3.84 23.03 6.03
CA PHE A 79 -2.87 21.96 5.82
C PHE A 79 -1.49 22.52 5.45
N PRO A 80 -0.38 21.83 5.80
CA PRO A 80 0.95 22.30 5.46
C PRO A 80 1.18 22.23 3.95
N LYS A 81 2.11 23.05 3.44
CA LYS A 81 2.42 23.14 1.98
C LYS A 81 2.83 21.80 1.36
N ASN A 82 3.43 20.91 2.15
CA ASN A 82 3.86 19.59 1.72
C ASN A 82 2.78 18.50 1.88
N PHE A 83 1.58 18.80 2.37
CA PHE A 83 0.53 17.82 2.67
C PHE A 83 0.29 16.84 1.52
N ARG A 84 0.05 17.35 0.30
CA ARG A 84 -0.19 16.51 -0.88
C ARG A 84 1.00 15.58 -1.16
N SER A 85 2.24 16.07 -1.03
CA SER A 85 3.43 15.23 -1.22
C SER A 85 3.58 14.15 -0.15
N THR A 86 3.19 14.45 1.09
CA THR A 86 3.12 13.48 2.19
C THR A 86 2.07 12.41 1.91
N CYS A 87 0.86 12.79 1.46
CA CYS A 87 -0.19 11.84 1.07
C CYS A 87 0.26 10.94 -0.09
N LYS A 88 0.90 11.48 -1.13
CA LYS A 88 1.47 10.69 -2.24
C LYS A 88 2.46 9.64 -1.73
N LYS A 89 3.40 10.04 -0.87
CA LYS A 89 4.39 9.13 -0.27
C LYS A 89 3.73 8.06 0.60
N LEU A 90 2.74 8.44 1.41
CA LEU A 90 1.99 7.53 2.27
C LEU A 90 1.24 6.47 1.45
N LEU A 91 0.48 6.89 0.44
CA LEU A 91 -0.30 5.99 -0.40
C LEU A 91 0.60 5.09 -1.27
N SER A 92 1.67 5.63 -1.84
CA SER A 92 2.71 4.84 -2.54
C SER A 92 3.26 3.70 -1.69
N ARG A 93 3.52 3.95 -0.39
CA ARG A 93 4.03 2.91 0.50
C ARG A 93 2.95 1.92 0.89
N LEU A 94 1.73 2.37 1.19
CA LEU A 94 0.58 1.48 1.46
C LEU A 94 0.25 0.57 0.28
N TYR A 95 0.41 1.06 -0.96
CA TYR A 95 0.23 0.25 -2.17
C TYR A 95 1.13 -1.00 -2.18
N ARG A 96 2.33 -0.92 -1.62
CA ARG A 96 3.28 -2.06 -1.55
C ARG A 96 2.72 -3.23 -0.74
N VAL A 97 1.83 -2.96 0.22
CA VAL A 97 1.15 -4.02 0.98
C VAL A 97 0.19 -4.78 0.06
N PHE A 98 -0.57 -4.09 -0.80
CA PHE A 98 -1.37 -4.76 -1.81
C PHE A 98 -0.50 -5.59 -2.75
N VAL A 99 0.57 -5.02 -3.29
CA VAL A 99 1.50 -5.75 -4.16
C VAL A 99 1.96 -7.04 -3.49
N HIS A 100 2.41 -6.96 -2.25
CA HIS A 100 2.89 -8.12 -1.51
C HIS A 100 1.79 -9.17 -1.29
N VAL A 101 0.61 -8.75 -0.84
CA VAL A 101 -0.53 -9.66 -0.59
C VAL A 101 -1.00 -10.36 -1.87
N TYR A 102 -1.18 -9.61 -2.97
CA TYR A 102 -1.62 -10.19 -4.25
C TYR A 102 -0.59 -11.14 -4.86
N VAL A 103 0.70 -10.88 -4.68
CA VAL A 103 1.75 -11.71 -5.31
C VAL A 103 2.09 -12.95 -4.48
N HIS A 104 2.11 -12.84 -3.15
CA HIS A 104 2.65 -13.90 -2.29
C HIS A 104 1.58 -14.63 -1.46
N HIS A 105 0.44 -14.00 -1.19
CA HIS A 105 -0.55 -14.50 -0.24
C HIS A 105 -1.97 -14.62 -0.80
N PHE A 106 -2.17 -14.40 -2.10
CA PHE A 106 -3.51 -14.38 -2.68
C PHE A 106 -4.20 -15.74 -2.63
N ASP A 107 -3.46 -16.84 -2.74
CA ASP A 107 -4.01 -18.19 -2.54
C ASP A 107 -4.64 -18.34 -1.15
N ARG A 108 -3.98 -17.78 -0.11
CA ARG A 108 -4.53 -17.78 1.26
C ARG A 108 -5.76 -16.89 1.38
N VAL A 109 -5.77 -15.75 0.69
CA VAL A 109 -6.93 -14.85 0.62
C VAL A 109 -8.13 -15.55 -0.03
N ILE A 110 -7.90 -16.37 -1.05
CA ILE A 110 -8.93 -17.20 -1.71
C ILE A 110 -9.41 -18.30 -0.77
N ASP A 111 -8.51 -19.04 -0.14
CA ASP A 111 -8.85 -20.12 0.80
C ASP A 111 -9.72 -19.64 1.97
N LEU A 112 -9.49 -18.40 2.43
CA LEU A 112 -10.27 -17.74 3.49
C LEU A 112 -11.53 -17.03 2.98
N GLN A 113 -11.86 -17.16 1.69
CA GLN A 113 -13.00 -16.50 1.03
C GLN A 113 -13.01 -14.97 1.20
N ALA A 114 -11.82 -14.39 1.42
CA ALA A 114 -11.65 -12.96 1.63
C ALA A 114 -11.42 -12.18 0.33
N GLU A 115 -11.24 -12.86 -0.81
CA GLU A 115 -10.97 -12.26 -2.12
C GLU A 115 -11.88 -11.06 -2.45
N PRO A 116 -13.23 -11.13 -2.35
CA PRO A 116 -14.08 -10.01 -2.73
C PRO A 116 -13.80 -8.74 -1.91
N HIS A 117 -13.46 -8.91 -0.63
CA HIS A 117 -13.15 -7.82 0.29
C HIS A 117 -11.81 -7.15 -0.06
N VAL A 118 -10.78 -7.96 -0.35
CA VAL A 118 -9.46 -7.46 -0.77
C VAL A 118 -9.56 -6.77 -2.13
N ASN A 119 -10.27 -7.37 -3.10
CA ASN A 119 -10.50 -6.80 -4.42
C ASN A 119 -11.27 -5.47 -4.35
N MET A 120 -12.31 -5.37 -3.52
CA MET A 120 -13.07 -4.14 -3.36
C MET A 120 -12.24 -3.03 -2.70
N CYS A 121 -11.44 -3.37 -1.69
CA CYS A 121 -10.53 -2.42 -1.05
C CYS A 121 -9.47 -1.91 -2.04
N TYR A 122 -8.87 -2.81 -2.82
CA TYR A 122 -7.89 -2.48 -3.85
C TYR A 122 -8.49 -1.60 -4.95
N LYS A 123 -9.68 -1.96 -5.45
CA LYS A 123 -10.40 -1.20 -6.48
C LYS A 123 -10.67 0.23 -6.03
N HIS A 124 -11.19 0.41 -4.82
CA HIS A 124 -11.43 1.73 -4.26
C HIS A 124 -10.11 2.53 -4.11
N PHE A 125 -9.04 1.89 -3.63
CA PHE A 125 -7.73 2.51 -3.51
C PHE A 125 -7.19 3.00 -4.86
N CYS A 126 -7.26 2.15 -5.90
CA CYS A 126 -6.78 2.49 -7.24
C CYS A 126 -7.55 3.65 -7.86
N TYR A 127 -8.89 3.66 -7.82
CA TYR A 127 -9.66 4.79 -8.35
C TYR A 127 -9.44 6.07 -7.56
N PHE A 128 -9.34 6.00 -6.23
CA PHE A 128 -9.03 7.17 -5.42
C PHE A 128 -7.66 7.75 -5.78
N CYS A 129 -6.64 6.90 -5.92
CA CYS A 129 -5.32 7.35 -6.32
C CYS A 129 -5.29 7.89 -7.75
N HIS A 130 -6.11 7.35 -8.65
CA HIS A 130 -6.23 7.83 -10.03
C HIS A 130 -6.88 9.22 -10.08
N GLU A 131 -8.04 9.39 -9.44
CA GLU A 131 -8.82 10.63 -9.42
C GLU A 131 -7.98 11.82 -8.92
N PHE A 132 -7.18 11.60 -7.88
CA PHE A 132 -6.40 12.67 -7.23
C PHE A 132 -4.92 12.70 -7.64
N ASP A 133 -4.51 11.90 -8.62
CA ASP A 133 -3.11 11.77 -9.09
C ASP A 133 -2.16 11.49 -7.90
N LEU A 134 -2.46 10.47 -7.10
CA LEU A 134 -1.73 10.16 -5.86
C LEU A 134 -0.74 9.00 -5.99
N LEU A 135 -0.82 8.22 -7.07
CA LEU A 135 0.07 7.10 -7.37
C LEU A 135 0.52 7.20 -8.83
N LYS A 136 1.82 7.02 -9.10
CA LYS A 136 2.32 7.08 -10.47
C LYS A 136 2.04 5.78 -11.22
N LYS A 137 1.91 5.87 -12.55
CA LYS A 137 1.64 4.70 -13.40
C LYS A 137 2.75 3.64 -13.30
N GLU A 138 4.00 4.05 -13.14
CA GLU A 138 5.13 3.12 -13.04
C GLU A 138 5.08 2.31 -11.73
N GLU A 139 4.50 2.88 -10.68
CA GLU A 139 4.33 2.18 -9.40
C GLU A 139 3.28 1.08 -9.47
N ILE A 140 2.35 1.15 -10.44
CA ILE A 140 1.30 0.15 -10.65
C ILE A 140 1.84 -1.11 -11.32
N ALA A 141 2.98 -1.02 -12.02
CA ALA A 141 3.56 -2.09 -12.83
C ALA A 141 3.58 -3.50 -12.18
N PRO A 142 3.89 -3.67 -10.87
CA PRO A 142 3.89 -4.98 -10.23
C PRO A 142 2.52 -5.69 -10.23
N LEU A 143 1.42 -4.93 -10.29
CA LEU A 143 0.05 -5.45 -10.36
C LEU A 143 -0.66 -4.98 -11.63
N TYR A 144 0.07 -4.77 -12.73
CA TYR A 144 -0.52 -4.28 -13.98
C TYR A 144 -1.69 -5.16 -14.44
N GLU A 145 -1.50 -6.48 -14.49
CA GLU A 145 -2.55 -7.42 -14.92
C GLU A 145 -3.77 -7.39 -14.01
N MET A 146 -3.56 -7.37 -12.69
CA MET A 146 -4.64 -7.27 -11.71
C MET A 146 -5.39 -5.93 -11.83
N THR A 147 -4.65 -4.83 -12.00
CA THR A 147 -5.23 -3.50 -12.22
C THR A 147 -6.03 -3.47 -13.51
N ASN A 148 -5.51 -4.05 -14.59
CA ASN A 148 -6.22 -4.13 -15.86
C ASN A 148 -7.53 -4.94 -15.75
N ARG A 149 -7.52 -6.01 -14.96
CA ARG A 149 -8.70 -6.84 -14.71
C ARG A 149 -9.76 -6.11 -13.87
N LEU A 150 -9.36 -5.48 -12.78
CA LEU A 150 -10.28 -4.90 -11.78
C LEU A 150 -10.68 -3.45 -12.08
N CYS A 151 -9.73 -2.66 -12.61
CA CYS A 151 -9.79 -1.21 -12.78
C CYS A 151 -9.11 -0.75 -14.10
N PRO A 152 -9.49 -1.28 -15.29
CA PRO A 152 -8.83 -0.96 -16.56
C PRO A 152 -8.77 0.54 -16.88
N GLU A 153 -9.77 1.29 -16.40
CA GLU A 153 -9.87 2.74 -16.61
C GLU A 153 -8.70 3.50 -15.93
N VAL A 154 -8.17 2.98 -14.82
CA VAL A 154 -7.00 3.53 -14.11
C VAL A 154 -5.74 3.48 -14.99
N LEU A 155 -5.66 2.49 -15.88
CA LEU A 155 -4.57 2.33 -16.84
C LEU A 155 -4.80 3.11 -18.14
N GLY A 156 -5.99 3.71 -18.32
CA GLY A 156 -6.40 4.29 -19.59
C GLY A 156 -6.80 3.24 -20.63
N VAL A 157 -7.11 2.02 -20.21
CA VAL A 157 -7.64 0.97 -21.08
C VAL A 157 -9.16 1.11 -21.14
N VAL A 158 -9.68 1.43 -22.32
CA VAL A 158 -11.12 1.47 -22.57
C VAL A 158 -11.61 0.04 -22.72
N ARG A 159 -12.59 -0.39 -21.91
CA ARG A 159 -13.21 -1.71 -22.09
C ARG A 159 -13.89 -1.74 -23.47
N PRO A 160 -13.67 -2.77 -24.31
CA PRO A 160 -14.49 -2.97 -25.49
C PRO A 160 -15.96 -3.10 -25.03
N ASN A 161 -16.85 -2.39 -25.72
CA ASN A 161 -18.30 -2.54 -25.54
C ASN A 161 -18.77 -3.97 -25.80
#